data_AF-A0A7W9DNN9-F1
#
_entry.id   AF-A0A7W9DNN9-F1
#
_cell.length_a   1.000
_cell.length_b   1.000
_cell.length_c   1.000
_cell.angle_alpha   90.00
_cell.angle_beta   90.00
_cell.angle_gamma   90.00
#
_symmetry.space_group_name_H-M   'P 1'
#
loop_
_entity.id
_entity.type
_entity.pdbx_description
1 polymer ?
#
loop_
_entity_poly.entity_id
_entity_poly.type
_entity_poly.pdbx_seq_one_letter_code
_entity_poly.pdbx_strand_id
1 'polypeptide(L)'
;MTGPVHASVSQSSAAWPEPVPVVSHVGTADPVVFVTIDDGWNHDPAAAKLLLDRRVPASLFLLPGAYSYDDGYFRTLLNNGPVRVENHSVSHPDLSTLDAAGQRAEICGARDQHLAKFGDSPRLLRPPYGTYSETTRTTARACGAEALVTWTYDLTTWGTDPVPVPRLKAGDIILLHFNGTVEGDLRRVLDAAAAAGLKPAPLREYIGRW
;
A
#
# COMPACT_ATOMS: atom_id res chain seq x y z
N MET A 1 -40.69 46.25 27.56
CA MET A 1 -40.33 44.82 27.73
C MET A 1 -39.94 44.29 26.36
N THR A 2 -38.65 44.08 26.12
CA THR A 2 -38.12 43.50 24.87
C THR A 2 -37.08 42.47 25.28
N GLY A 3 -37.44 41.19 25.21
CA GLY A 3 -36.55 40.07 25.56
C GLY A 3 -35.48 39.85 24.49
N PRO A 4 -34.37 39.16 24.82
CA PRO A 4 -33.31 38.92 23.86
C PRO A 4 -33.73 37.82 22.89
N VAL A 5 -33.42 38.04 21.62
CA VAL A 5 -33.61 37.07 20.54
C VAL A 5 -32.45 36.07 20.62
N HIS A 6 -32.73 34.82 20.96
CA HIS A 6 -31.75 33.75 20.85
C HIS A 6 -31.55 33.41 19.37
N ALA A 7 -30.41 33.81 18.80
CA ALA A 7 -29.98 33.31 17.51
C ALA A 7 -29.58 31.82 17.65
N SER A 8 -30.37 30.94 17.06
CA SER A 8 -30.03 29.52 16.93
C SER A 8 -28.91 29.37 15.90
N VAL A 9 -27.70 29.05 16.37
CA VAL A 9 -26.61 28.61 15.49
C VAL A 9 -26.95 27.18 15.06
N SER A 10 -27.35 27.01 13.80
CA SER A 10 -27.42 25.69 13.18
C SER A 10 -26.04 25.06 13.20
N GLN A 11 -25.89 23.99 13.97
CA GLN A 11 -24.72 23.13 13.90
C GLN A 11 -24.63 22.56 12.49
N SER A 12 -23.58 22.93 11.77
CA SER A 12 -23.15 22.21 10.58
C SER A 12 -22.86 20.77 11.02
N SER A 13 -23.68 19.82 10.56
CA SER A 13 -23.32 18.41 10.60
C SER A 13 -22.11 18.25 9.70
N ALA A 14 -20.92 18.11 10.27
CA ALA A 14 -19.73 17.75 9.52
C ALA A 14 -20.06 16.46 8.76
N ALA A 15 -20.13 16.55 7.42
CA ALA A 15 -20.28 15.36 6.59
C ALA A 15 -19.15 14.39 6.96
N TRP A 16 -19.51 13.12 7.19
CA TRP A 16 -18.51 12.07 7.37
C TRP A 16 -17.53 12.12 6.21
N PRO A 17 -16.22 11.99 6.45
CA PRO A 17 -15.25 12.11 5.38
C PRO A 17 -15.54 11.00 4.35
N GLU A 18 -15.71 11.41 3.09
CA GLU A 18 -16.02 10.48 1.99
C GLU A 18 -15.07 9.27 1.99
N PRO A 19 -15.59 8.04 1.89
CA PRO A 19 -14.77 6.83 1.85
C PRO A 19 -13.65 6.94 0.82
N VAL A 20 -12.46 6.40 1.11
CA VAL A 20 -11.38 6.37 0.09
C VAL A 20 -11.80 5.53 -1.12
N PRO A 21 -11.36 5.87 -2.35
CA PRO A 21 -11.50 4.98 -3.50
C PRO A 21 -10.71 3.68 -3.26
N VAL A 22 -11.13 2.62 -3.96
CA VAL A 22 -10.40 1.36 -4.04
C VAL A 22 -9.78 1.27 -5.43
N VAL A 23 -8.48 1.02 -5.49
CA VAL A 23 -7.70 1.01 -6.74
C VAL A 23 -7.04 -0.36 -6.90
N SER A 24 -7.51 -1.14 -7.88
CA SER A 24 -6.90 -2.41 -8.31
C SER A 24 -6.07 -2.27 -9.59
N HIS A 25 -6.28 -1.17 -10.33
CA HIS A 25 -5.62 -0.80 -11.57
C HIS A 25 -5.62 0.73 -11.69
N VAL A 26 -4.57 1.27 -12.30
CA VAL A 26 -4.36 2.71 -12.49
C VAL A 26 -4.72 3.08 -13.93
N GLY A 27 -5.74 3.92 -14.12
CA GLY A 27 -6.08 4.45 -15.44
C GLY A 27 -4.99 5.41 -15.94
N THR A 28 -4.04 4.91 -16.75
CA THR A 28 -2.95 5.72 -17.31
C THR A 28 -2.58 5.29 -18.73
N ALA A 29 -2.17 6.27 -19.55
CA ALA A 29 -1.58 6.03 -20.87
C ALA A 29 -0.05 5.86 -20.80
N ASP A 30 0.57 6.17 -19.65
CA ASP A 30 2.00 5.98 -19.46
C ASP A 30 2.34 4.49 -19.54
N PRO A 31 3.45 4.09 -20.20
CA PRO A 31 3.84 2.69 -20.34
C PRO A 31 4.47 2.19 -19.03
N VAL A 32 3.65 2.08 -17.97
CA VAL A 32 4.11 1.77 -16.62
C VAL A 32 3.30 0.68 -15.92
N VAL A 33 3.95 -0.01 -15.00
CA VAL A 33 3.34 -0.93 -14.03
C VAL A 33 3.74 -0.53 -12.61
N PHE A 34 3.00 -1.01 -11.62
CA PHE A 34 3.21 -0.68 -10.21
C PHE A 34 3.59 -1.92 -9.43
N VAL A 35 4.87 -2.03 -9.07
CA VAL A 35 5.38 -3.11 -8.23
C VAL A 35 5.03 -2.81 -6.78
N THR A 36 4.35 -3.75 -6.12
CA THR A 36 3.98 -3.65 -4.72
C THR A 36 4.38 -4.93 -3.98
N ILE A 37 4.84 -4.80 -2.74
CA ILE A 37 5.36 -5.94 -1.96
C ILE A 37 4.82 -5.87 -0.53
N ASP A 38 4.18 -6.95 -0.08
CA ASP A 38 3.46 -7.01 1.19
C ASP A 38 4.25 -7.68 2.32
N ASP A 39 3.74 -7.49 3.53
CA ASP A 39 4.13 -8.05 4.82
C ASP A 39 5.44 -7.54 5.41
N GLY A 40 6.54 -7.73 4.69
CA GLY A 40 7.88 -7.37 5.13
C GLY A 40 8.63 -8.44 5.91
N TRP A 41 8.06 -9.61 6.20
CA TRP A 41 8.67 -10.55 7.15
C TRP A 41 10.01 -11.14 6.71
N ASN A 42 10.26 -11.34 5.41
CA ASN A 42 11.53 -11.84 4.90
C ASN A 42 12.43 -10.71 4.36
N HIS A 43 13.62 -10.55 4.94
CA HIS A 43 14.62 -9.55 4.56
C HIS A 43 15.67 -10.13 3.59
N ASP A 44 15.23 -10.58 2.41
CA ASP A 44 16.13 -11.19 1.41
C ASP A 44 17.13 -10.17 0.83
N PRO A 45 18.44 -10.30 1.11
CA PRO A 45 19.45 -9.37 0.59
C PRO A 45 19.52 -9.34 -0.94
N ALA A 46 19.19 -10.44 -1.62
CA ALA A 46 19.22 -10.51 -3.08
C ALA A 46 18.07 -9.70 -3.69
N ALA A 47 16.89 -9.72 -3.07
CA ALA A 47 15.76 -8.88 -3.47
C ALA A 47 16.08 -7.40 -3.26
N ALA A 48 16.68 -7.04 -2.10
CA ALA A 48 17.10 -5.67 -1.87
C ALA A 48 18.13 -5.19 -2.89
N LYS A 49 19.13 -6.04 -3.18
CA LYS A 49 20.12 -5.75 -4.22
C LYS A 49 19.47 -5.54 -5.58
N LEU A 50 18.50 -6.37 -5.97
CA LEU A 50 17.78 -6.24 -7.24
C LEU A 50 17.00 -4.92 -7.32
N LEU A 51 16.25 -4.55 -6.27
CA LEU A 51 15.52 -3.29 -6.20
C LEU A 51 16.46 -2.08 -6.36
N LEU A 52 17.61 -2.10 -5.68
CA LEU A 52 18.58 -1.02 -5.67
C LEU A 52 19.36 -0.91 -6.99
N ASP A 53 19.94 -2.01 -7.46
CA ASP A 53 20.74 -2.05 -8.70
C ASP A 53 19.92 -1.60 -9.91
N ARG A 54 18.66 -2.02 -9.98
CA ARG A 54 17.74 -1.70 -11.09
C ARG A 54 16.94 -0.42 -10.84
N ARG A 55 17.13 0.23 -9.68
CA ARG A 55 16.39 1.43 -9.24
C ARG A 55 14.88 1.28 -9.41
N VAL A 56 14.32 0.14 -9.00
CA VAL A 56 12.90 -0.18 -9.18
C VAL A 56 12.04 0.66 -8.23
N PRO A 57 11.13 1.51 -8.72
CA PRO A 57 10.14 2.11 -7.84
C PRO A 57 9.15 1.05 -7.35
N ALA A 58 8.95 0.99 -6.04
CA ALA A 58 8.05 0.01 -5.42
C ALA A 58 7.34 0.58 -4.19
N SER A 59 6.10 0.17 -3.98
CA SER A 59 5.36 0.41 -2.74
C SER A 59 5.45 -0.82 -1.83
N LEU A 60 6.01 -0.65 -0.64
CA LEU A 60 6.19 -1.69 0.35
C LEU A 60 5.05 -1.57 1.38
N PHE A 61 4.03 -2.42 1.30
CA PHE A 61 2.94 -2.45 2.27
C PHE A 61 3.40 -3.29 3.46
N LEU A 62 3.96 -2.62 4.48
CA LEU A 62 4.63 -3.29 5.58
C LEU A 62 3.72 -3.39 6.80
N LEU A 63 3.91 -4.46 7.58
CA LEU A 63 3.49 -4.49 8.97
C LEU A 63 4.55 -3.84 9.87
N PRO A 64 4.17 -3.12 10.92
CA PRO A 64 5.11 -2.65 11.93
C PRO A 64 5.98 -3.74 12.56
N GLY A 65 5.40 -4.93 12.78
CA GLY A 65 6.12 -6.07 13.34
C GLY A 65 7.31 -6.53 12.50
N ALA A 66 7.24 -6.37 11.17
CA ALA A 66 8.23 -6.89 10.23
C ALA A 66 9.62 -6.25 10.39
N TYR A 67 9.67 -4.97 10.74
CA TYR A 67 10.93 -4.24 10.95
C TYR A 67 11.32 -4.08 12.43
N SER A 68 10.66 -4.81 13.33
CA SER A 68 10.94 -4.72 14.76
C SER A 68 12.28 -5.36 15.15
N TYR A 69 12.70 -6.41 14.43
CA TYR A 69 13.94 -7.13 14.69
C TYR A 69 15.12 -6.66 13.81
N ASP A 70 14.83 -6.08 12.65
CA ASP A 70 15.81 -5.49 11.74
C ASP A 70 15.14 -4.40 10.89
N ASP A 71 15.42 -3.14 11.20
CA ASP A 71 14.98 -2.02 10.37
C ASP A 71 16.03 -1.57 9.36
N GLY A 72 17.25 -2.11 9.44
CA GLY A 72 18.36 -1.77 8.58
C GLY A 72 18.09 -2.16 7.13
N TYR A 73 17.41 -3.29 6.92
CA TYR A 73 16.94 -3.74 5.61
C TYR A 73 16.10 -2.66 4.90
N PHE A 74 15.00 -2.23 5.53
CA PHE A 74 14.11 -1.23 4.94
C PHE A 74 14.70 0.17 4.89
N ARG A 75 15.50 0.57 5.89
CA ARG A 75 16.24 1.85 5.84
C ARG A 75 17.19 1.91 4.66
N THR A 76 17.88 0.80 4.37
CA THR A 76 18.77 0.72 3.21
C THR A 76 18.00 0.90 1.90
N LEU A 77 16.85 0.24 1.77
CA LEU A 77 15.99 0.40 0.59
C LEU A 77 15.48 1.84 0.45
N LEU A 78 14.97 2.44 1.52
CA LEU A 78 14.41 3.80 1.52
C LEU A 78 15.47 4.86 1.22
N ASN A 79 16.68 4.72 1.76
CA ASN A 79 17.74 5.71 1.59
C ASN A 79 18.42 5.64 0.23
N ASN A 80 18.45 4.47 -0.41
CA ASN A 80 19.26 4.24 -1.62
C ASN A 80 18.42 3.92 -2.87
N GLY A 81 17.12 3.65 -2.71
CA GLY A 81 16.22 3.23 -3.79
C GLY A 81 14.96 4.08 -3.89
N PRO A 82 14.24 4.03 -5.03
CA PRO A 82 12.98 4.74 -5.21
C PRO A 82 11.78 3.97 -4.61
N VAL A 83 11.93 3.39 -3.42
CA VAL A 83 10.83 2.68 -2.73
C VAL A 83 10.14 3.58 -1.71
N ARG A 84 8.92 3.21 -1.31
CA ARG A 84 8.17 3.88 -0.23
C ARG A 84 7.47 2.85 0.65
N VAL A 85 7.35 3.14 1.94
CA VAL A 85 6.53 2.35 2.87
C VAL A 85 5.08 2.83 2.82
N GLU A 86 4.18 1.87 2.74
CA GLU A 86 2.73 2.02 2.81
C GLU A 86 2.16 1.11 3.91
N ASN A 87 0.88 1.28 4.23
CA ASN A 87 0.26 0.68 5.41
C ASN A 87 -0.36 -0.69 5.10
N HIS A 88 -0.02 -1.71 5.89
CA HIS A 88 -0.63 -3.05 5.81
C HIS A 88 -1.22 -3.53 7.14
N SER A 89 -1.85 -2.61 7.89
CA SER A 89 -2.34 -2.80 9.27
C SER A 89 -1.22 -3.08 10.29
N VAL A 90 -1.58 -3.17 11.58
CA VAL A 90 -0.61 -3.46 12.64
C VAL A 90 -0.32 -4.95 12.68
N SER A 91 -1.35 -5.79 12.63
CA SER A 91 -1.26 -7.22 12.97
C SER A 91 -1.82 -8.17 11.90
N HIS A 92 -2.16 -7.67 10.72
CA HIS A 92 -2.71 -8.43 9.59
C HIS A 92 -4.09 -9.09 9.85
N PRO A 93 -5.06 -8.48 10.58
CA PRO A 93 -6.39 -9.06 10.69
C PRO A 93 -7.21 -8.78 9.42
N ASP A 94 -8.25 -9.59 9.18
CA ASP A 94 -9.31 -9.18 8.26
C ASP A 94 -10.05 -7.97 8.85
N LEU A 95 -9.72 -6.78 8.35
CA LEU A 95 -10.26 -5.51 8.83
C LEU A 95 -11.79 -5.45 8.73
N SER A 96 -12.38 -6.17 7.78
CA SER A 96 -13.83 -6.18 7.57
C SER A 96 -14.60 -6.86 8.71
N THR A 97 -13.93 -7.70 9.49
CA THR A 97 -14.50 -8.41 10.66
C THR A 97 -14.44 -7.60 11.95
N LEU A 98 -13.69 -6.49 11.95
CA LEU A 98 -13.51 -5.62 13.11
C LEU A 98 -14.54 -4.48 13.12
N ASP A 99 -14.88 -4.01 14.32
CA ASP A 99 -15.62 -2.78 14.49
C ASP A 99 -14.77 -1.54 14.14
N ALA A 100 -15.39 -0.36 14.10
CA ALA A 100 -14.70 0.88 13.72
C ALA A 100 -13.51 1.22 14.64
N ALA A 101 -13.58 0.87 15.93
CA ALA A 101 -12.51 1.11 16.88
C ALA A 101 -11.31 0.19 16.62
N GLY A 102 -11.57 -1.10 16.37
CA GLY A 102 -10.56 -2.08 15.99
C GLY A 102 -9.90 -1.73 14.67
N GLN A 103 -10.67 -1.35 13.64
CA GLN A 103 -10.11 -0.89 12.37
C GLN A 103 -9.26 0.36 12.54
N ARG A 104 -9.67 1.30 13.40
CA ARG A 104 -8.87 2.51 13.68
C ARG A 104 -7.56 2.15 14.37
N ALA A 105 -7.57 1.24 15.34
CA ALA A 105 -6.37 0.79 16.03
C ALA A 105 -5.35 0.17 15.04
N GLU A 106 -5.84 -0.66 14.12
CA GLU A 106 -5.02 -1.30 13.08
C GLU A 106 -4.51 -0.29 12.04
N ILE A 107 -5.36 0.59 11.52
CA ILE A 107 -4.99 1.47 10.40
C ILE A 107 -4.19 2.67 10.90
N CYS A 108 -4.71 3.43 11.88
CA CYS A 108 -4.02 4.60 12.40
C CYS A 108 -2.76 4.18 13.20
N GLY A 109 -2.83 3.07 13.94
CA GLY A 109 -1.69 2.57 14.70
C GLY A 109 -0.52 2.17 13.81
N ALA A 110 -0.78 1.54 12.67
CA ALA A 110 0.28 1.22 11.70
C ALA A 110 0.86 2.49 11.08
N ARG A 111 0.01 3.43 10.62
CA ARG A 111 0.46 4.74 10.10
C ARG A 111 1.41 5.43 11.08
N ASP A 112 1.02 5.55 12.34
CA ASP A 112 1.81 6.25 13.36
C ASP A 112 3.16 5.58 13.61
N GLN A 113 3.19 4.25 13.60
CA GLN A 113 4.44 3.49 13.72
C GLN A 113 5.35 3.69 12.51
N HIS A 114 4.82 3.65 11.28
CA HIS A 114 5.60 3.89 10.07
C HIS A 114 6.16 5.32 10.03
N LEU A 115 5.34 6.33 10.38
CA LEU A 115 5.77 7.72 10.47
C LEU A 115 6.88 7.89 11.50
N ALA A 116 6.71 7.33 12.70
CA ALA A 116 7.72 7.38 13.76
C ALA A 116 9.02 6.67 13.36
N LYS A 117 8.93 5.57 12.60
CA LYS A 117 10.08 4.74 12.23
C LYS A 117 10.89 5.32 11.08
N PHE A 118 10.21 5.82 10.05
CA PHE A 118 10.81 6.17 8.76
C PHE A 118 10.68 7.65 8.40
N GLY A 119 9.92 8.44 9.16
CA GLY A 119 9.75 9.87 8.94
C GLY A 119 8.82 10.24 7.77
N ASP A 120 8.24 9.26 7.08
CA ASP A 120 7.23 9.44 6.03
C ASP A 120 5.94 8.72 6.42
N SER A 121 4.81 9.42 6.37
CA SER A 121 3.51 8.82 6.66
C SER A 121 3.01 8.06 5.42
N PRO A 122 2.55 6.81 5.58
CA PRO A 122 1.83 6.11 4.53
C PRO A 122 0.65 6.94 4.00
N ARG A 123 0.41 6.85 2.70
CA ARG A 123 -0.74 7.46 2.02
C ARG A 123 -1.68 6.43 1.43
N LEU A 124 -1.22 5.18 1.31
CA LEU A 124 -1.98 4.08 0.77
C LEU A 124 -2.18 3.04 1.87
N LEU A 125 -3.36 2.44 1.90
CA LEU A 125 -3.66 1.27 2.71
C LEU A 125 -3.88 0.08 1.78
N ARG A 126 -3.17 -1.02 2.01
CA ARG A 126 -3.59 -2.31 1.48
C ARG A 126 -4.25 -3.08 2.61
N PRO A 127 -5.56 -3.40 2.52
CA PRO A 127 -6.18 -4.23 3.53
C PRO A 127 -5.61 -5.66 3.45
N PRO A 128 -5.27 -6.29 4.59
CA PRO A 128 -4.95 -7.72 4.64
C PRO A 128 -5.96 -8.56 3.85
N TYR A 129 -5.46 -9.55 3.12
CA TYR A 129 -6.28 -10.44 2.26
C TYR A 129 -7.06 -9.76 1.13
N GLY A 130 -6.89 -8.44 0.93
CA GLY A 130 -7.70 -7.66 -0.01
C GLY A 130 -9.15 -7.43 0.46
N THR A 131 -9.50 -7.78 1.70
CA THR A 131 -10.86 -7.71 2.23
C THR A 131 -11.13 -6.37 2.92
N TYR A 132 -12.25 -5.73 2.57
CA TYR A 132 -12.60 -4.42 3.15
C TYR A 132 -14.11 -4.23 3.21
N SER A 133 -14.54 -3.34 4.10
CA SER A 133 -15.91 -2.84 4.16
C SER A 133 -15.95 -1.32 3.96
N GLU A 134 -17.15 -0.74 3.90
CA GLU A 134 -17.31 0.72 3.85
C GLU A 134 -16.74 1.41 5.10
N THR A 135 -16.83 0.75 6.25
CA THR A 135 -16.18 1.17 7.49
C THR A 135 -14.66 1.21 7.31
N THR A 136 -14.05 0.25 6.60
CA THR A 136 -12.61 0.24 6.30
C THR A 136 -12.22 1.44 5.46
N ARG A 137 -12.98 1.73 4.40
CA ARG A 137 -12.70 2.86 3.52
C ARG A 137 -12.84 4.21 4.24
N THR A 138 -13.85 4.36 5.08
CA THR A 138 -14.08 5.58 5.87
C THR A 138 -13.02 5.74 6.96
N THR A 139 -12.66 4.65 7.64
CA THR A 139 -11.62 4.65 8.68
C THR A 139 -10.26 4.95 8.09
N ALA A 140 -9.93 4.37 6.92
CA ALA A 140 -8.71 4.67 6.19
C ALA A 140 -8.61 6.16 5.85
N ARG A 141 -9.69 6.78 5.36
CA ARG A 141 -9.76 8.23 5.13
C ARG A 141 -9.46 9.01 6.41
N ALA A 142 -10.14 8.67 7.50
CA ALA A 142 -9.94 9.32 8.80
C ALA A 142 -8.52 9.14 9.36
N CYS A 143 -7.84 8.05 8.98
CA CYS A 143 -6.43 7.83 9.28
C CYS A 143 -5.47 8.47 8.27
N GLY A 144 -5.95 9.17 7.23
CA GLY A 144 -5.10 9.91 6.28
C GLY A 144 -4.69 9.14 5.03
N ALA A 145 -5.30 7.98 4.76
CA ALA A 145 -5.12 7.30 3.49
C ALA A 145 -5.84 8.06 2.36
N GLU A 146 -5.22 8.09 1.19
CA GLU A 146 -5.76 8.64 -0.05
C GLU A 146 -6.56 7.59 -0.83
N ALA A 147 -6.15 6.31 -0.76
CA ALA A 147 -6.78 5.16 -1.41
C ALA A 147 -6.57 3.87 -0.63
N LEU A 148 -7.53 2.94 -0.79
CA LEU A 148 -7.27 1.51 -0.61
C LEU A 148 -6.67 0.96 -1.90
N VAL A 149 -5.62 0.16 -1.79
CA VAL A 149 -4.93 -0.44 -2.95
C VAL A 149 -5.03 -1.96 -2.88
N THR A 150 -5.67 -2.54 -3.89
CA THR A 150 -5.61 -3.99 -4.15
C THR A 150 -4.65 -4.25 -5.30
N TRP A 151 -4.90 -5.21 -6.18
CA TRP A 151 -3.99 -5.57 -7.26
C TRP A 151 -4.74 -6.04 -8.50
N THR A 152 -4.05 -5.97 -9.63
CA THR A 152 -4.48 -6.56 -10.90
C THR A 152 -4.08 -8.03 -10.95
N TYR A 153 -2.85 -8.33 -10.56
CA TYR A 153 -2.29 -9.69 -10.53
C TYR A 153 -1.52 -9.93 -9.22
N ASP A 154 -1.80 -11.07 -8.59
CA ASP A 154 -0.92 -11.65 -7.58
C ASP A 154 0.01 -12.61 -8.31
N LEU A 155 1.31 -12.33 -8.23
CA LEU A 155 2.35 -13.10 -8.90
C LEU A 155 3.34 -13.73 -7.91
N THR A 156 3.03 -13.75 -6.61
CA THR A 156 3.84 -14.46 -5.62
C THR A 156 3.76 -15.97 -5.83
N THR A 157 4.91 -16.65 -5.83
CA THR A 157 4.95 -18.10 -6.03
C THR A 157 4.83 -18.91 -4.76
N TRP A 158 5.21 -18.37 -3.59
CA TRP A 158 5.16 -19.10 -2.32
C TRP A 158 5.92 -20.45 -2.35
N GLY A 159 6.95 -20.55 -3.20
CA GLY A 159 7.76 -21.76 -3.36
C GLY A 159 7.10 -22.86 -4.20
N THR A 160 5.99 -22.58 -4.88
CA THR A 160 5.36 -23.49 -5.85
C THR A 160 5.77 -23.15 -7.29
N ASP A 161 5.26 -23.93 -8.26
CA ASP A 161 5.52 -23.66 -9.67
C ASP A 161 5.14 -22.21 -10.06
N PRO A 162 5.96 -21.54 -10.90
CA PRO A 162 5.70 -20.15 -11.26
C PRO A 162 4.31 -19.95 -11.86
N VAL A 163 3.51 -19.08 -11.23
CA VAL A 163 2.26 -18.59 -11.83
C VAL A 163 2.61 -17.97 -13.18
N PRO A 164 1.98 -18.40 -14.30
CA PRO A 164 2.22 -17.81 -15.60
C PRO A 164 1.97 -16.31 -15.56
N VAL A 165 2.98 -15.50 -15.88
CA VAL A 165 2.83 -14.05 -15.89
C VAL A 165 2.05 -13.66 -17.16
N PRO A 166 0.86 -13.05 -17.04
CA PRO A 166 0.11 -12.59 -18.20
C PRO A 166 0.86 -11.45 -18.89
N ARG A 167 0.47 -11.12 -20.12
CA ARG A 167 0.99 -9.92 -20.78
C ARG A 167 0.51 -8.69 -20.00
N LEU A 168 1.44 -8.07 -19.27
CA LEU A 168 1.19 -6.88 -18.48
C LEU A 168 0.75 -5.70 -19.37
N LYS A 169 -0.06 -4.82 -18.78
CA LYS A 169 -0.60 -3.61 -19.41
C LYS A 169 -0.26 -2.38 -18.58
N ALA A 170 -0.29 -1.23 -19.26
CA ALA A 170 -0.20 0.06 -18.59
C ALA A 170 -1.22 0.14 -17.46
N GLY A 171 -0.76 0.51 -16.26
CA GLY A 171 -1.61 0.67 -15.09
C GLY A 171 -1.72 -0.53 -14.16
N ASP A 172 -1.21 -1.71 -14.55
CA ASP A 172 -1.32 -2.91 -13.73
C ASP A 172 -0.61 -2.73 -12.39
N ILE A 173 -1.31 -3.09 -11.31
CA ILE A 173 -0.77 -3.15 -9.95
C ILE A 173 -0.43 -4.61 -9.66
N ILE A 174 0.85 -4.88 -9.39
CA ILE A 174 1.36 -6.24 -9.19
C ILE A 174 1.64 -6.46 -7.72
N LEU A 175 1.01 -7.48 -7.14
CA LEU A 175 1.27 -7.94 -5.78
C LEU A 175 2.38 -9.00 -5.77
N LEU A 176 3.36 -8.74 -4.90
CA LEU A 176 4.39 -9.67 -4.45
C LEU A 176 4.38 -9.70 -2.91
N HIS A 177 5.12 -10.63 -2.29
CA HIS A 177 5.24 -10.71 -0.83
C HIS A 177 6.70 -10.87 -0.43
N PHE A 178 7.11 -10.29 0.70
CA PHE A 178 8.41 -10.55 1.32
C PHE A 178 8.44 -11.95 1.94
N ASN A 179 8.60 -12.95 1.08
CA ASN A 179 8.76 -14.36 1.42
C ASN A 179 10.07 -14.93 0.82
N GLY A 180 10.30 -16.23 0.91
CA GLY A 180 11.51 -16.88 0.38
C GLY A 180 11.66 -16.88 -1.15
N THR A 181 10.67 -16.41 -1.91
CA THR A 181 10.70 -16.33 -3.39
C THR A 181 10.72 -14.91 -3.94
N VAL A 182 10.72 -13.90 -3.07
CA VAL A 182 10.53 -12.49 -3.44
C VAL A 182 11.51 -11.98 -4.50
N GLU A 183 12.80 -12.38 -4.45
CA GLU A 183 13.78 -12.01 -5.47
C GLU A 183 13.41 -12.57 -6.86
N GLY A 184 13.10 -13.86 -6.93
CA GLY A 184 12.76 -14.54 -8.18
C GLY A 184 11.43 -14.03 -8.74
N ASP A 185 10.45 -13.79 -7.87
CA ASP A 185 9.15 -13.24 -8.27
C ASP A 185 9.30 -11.81 -8.80
N LEU A 186 10.09 -10.97 -8.13
CA LEU A 186 10.41 -9.63 -8.61
C LEU A 186 11.10 -9.67 -9.98
N ARG A 187 12.08 -10.55 -10.17
CA ARG A 187 12.77 -10.71 -11.45
C ARG A 187 11.81 -11.07 -12.58
N ARG A 188 10.92 -12.04 -12.37
CA ARG A 188 9.90 -12.43 -13.36
C ARG A 188 8.98 -11.26 -13.74
N VAL A 189 8.56 -10.46 -12.76
CA VAL A 189 7.73 -9.27 -13.01
C VAL A 189 8.48 -8.22 -13.83
N LEU A 190 9.74 -7.95 -13.50
CA LEU A 190 10.56 -6.99 -14.24
C LEU A 190 10.80 -7.44 -15.68
N ASP A 191 11.08 -8.72 -15.90
CA ASP A 191 11.28 -9.29 -17.24
C ASP A 191 9.98 -9.23 -18.07
N ALA A 192 8.84 -9.57 -17.47
CA ALA A 192 7.54 -9.47 -18.13
C ALA A 192 7.14 -8.03 -18.47
N ALA A 193 7.41 -7.08 -17.55
CA ALA A 193 7.18 -5.66 -17.80
C ALA A 193 8.04 -5.16 -18.98
N ALA A 194 9.34 -5.50 -18.98
CA ALA A 194 10.25 -5.13 -20.06
C ALA A 194 9.82 -5.73 -21.41
N ALA A 195 9.40 -7.01 -21.43
CA ALA A 195 8.88 -7.67 -22.63
C ALA A 195 7.59 -7.02 -23.16
N ALA A 196 6.79 -6.41 -22.28
CA ALA A 196 5.60 -5.66 -22.64
C ALA A 196 5.89 -4.18 -23.02
N GLY A 197 7.14 -3.72 -22.95
CA GLY A 197 7.52 -2.33 -23.17
C GLY A 197 7.12 -1.39 -22.02
N LEU A 198 6.92 -1.95 -20.81
CA LEU A 198 6.51 -1.24 -19.61
C LEU A 198 7.67 -1.10 -18.62
N LYS A 199 7.61 -0.09 -17.76
CA LYS A 199 8.58 0.12 -16.68
C LYS A 199 7.90 0.29 -15.31
N PRO A 200 8.51 -0.14 -14.21
CA PRO A 200 8.00 0.16 -12.88
C PRO A 200 7.96 1.67 -12.60
N ALA A 201 6.91 2.14 -11.92
CA ALA A 201 6.71 3.55 -11.57
C ALA A 201 6.19 3.71 -10.11
N PRO A 202 6.40 4.87 -9.48
CA PRO A 202 5.96 5.11 -8.11
C PRO A 202 4.43 5.24 -8.03
N LEU A 203 3.76 4.23 -7.46
CA LEU A 203 2.28 4.17 -7.41
C LEU A 203 1.64 5.42 -6.81
N ARG A 204 2.20 5.91 -5.70
CA ARG A 204 1.69 7.11 -4.99
C ARG A 204 1.59 8.34 -5.89
N GLU A 205 2.42 8.46 -6.93
CA GLU A 205 2.38 9.61 -7.85
C GLU A 205 1.25 9.51 -8.88
N TYR A 206 0.67 8.32 -9.07
CA TYR A 206 -0.42 8.10 -10.01
C TYR A 206 -1.79 8.07 -9.34
N ILE A 207 -1.85 7.89 -8.02
CA ILE A 207 -3.11 7.91 -7.27
C ILE A 207 -3.72 9.32 -7.27
N GLY A 208 -5.00 9.41 -7.64
CA GLY A 208 -5.77 10.66 -7.62
C GLY A 208 -5.62 11.53 -8.88
N ARG A 209 -5.00 11.02 -9.95
CA ARG A 209 -4.80 11.74 -11.23
C ARG A 209 -5.85 11.41 -12.31
N TRP A 210 -6.99 10.85 -11.91
CA TRP A 210 -8.03 10.33 -12.81
C TRP A 210 -9.07 11.39 -13.20
#